data_AF-A0A1U9XPD9-F1
#
_entry.id   AF-A0A1U9XPD9-F1
#
_cell.length_a   1.000
_cell.length_b   1.000
_cell.length_c   1.000
_cell.angle_alpha   90.00
_cell.angle_beta   90.00
_cell.angle_gamma   90.00
#
_symmetry.space_group_name_H-M   'P 1'
#
loop_
_entity.id
_entity.type
_entity.pdbx_description
1 polymer ?
#
loop_
_entity_poly.entity_id
_entity_poly.type
_entity_poly.pdbx_seq_one_letter_code
_entity_poly.pdbx_strand_id
1 'polypeptide(L)'
;MVMLCVLGLLSGLLPYLSRAQHPLSLSGLVFLVSLCVSSMLGIFISSYYAYVLFLVYAGALLIVFTFSTALASNPKFEMESGWWGIIPAVLVVGLCLFFWDCLFFFKWHSNLSVDVSGDPLHDGVRIIGSVGGLHGIVGMGFVMFVVMVSCAKLCARQDGPLRGNL
;
A
#
# COMPACT_ATOMS: atom_id res chain seq x y z
N MET A 1 -10.89 -14.60 10.55
CA MET A 1 -9.77 -14.25 11.45
C MET A 1 -8.77 -13.30 10.78
N VAL A 2 -8.39 -13.51 9.51
CA VAL A 2 -7.56 -12.55 8.73
C VAL A 2 -8.03 -11.08 8.84
N MET A 3 -9.34 -10.83 8.75
CA MET A 3 -9.92 -9.50 8.99
C MET A 3 -9.58 -8.92 10.37
N LEU A 4 -9.64 -9.76 11.39
CA LEU A 4 -9.40 -9.39 12.79
C LEU A 4 -7.90 -9.15 13.03
N CYS A 5 -7.03 -9.92 12.37
CA CYS A 5 -5.59 -9.71 12.36
C CYS A 5 -5.23 -8.35 11.75
N VAL A 6 -5.81 -8.00 10.59
CA VAL A 6 -5.50 -6.72 9.95
C VAL A 6 -6.19 -5.54 10.64
N LEU A 7 -7.38 -5.70 11.21
CA LEU A 7 -7.97 -4.70 12.11
C LEU A 7 -7.09 -4.47 13.35
N GLY A 8 -6.51 -5.54 13.91
CA GLY A 8 -5.53 -5.45 15.00
C GLY A 8 -4.28 -4.66 14.59
N LEU A 9 -3.71 -4.95 13.42
CA LEU A 9 -2.57 -4.20 12.88
C LEU A 9 -2.91 -2.71 12.63
N LEU A 10 -4.10 -2.41 12.09
CA LEU A 10 -4.57 -1.03 11.88
C LEU A 10 -4.73 -0.27 13.21
N SER A 11 -5.31 -0.92 14.23
CA SER A 11 -5.50 -0.31 15.54
C SER A 11 -4.18 0.04 16.23
N GLY A 12 -3.12 -0.73 15.98
CA GLY A 12 -1.77 -0.43 16.45
C GLY A 12 -1.11 0.72 15.69
N LEU A 13 -1.31 0.82 14.37
CA LEU A 13 -0.61 1.79 13.53
C LEU A 13 -1.17 3.23 13.63
N LEU A 14 -2.49 3.39 13.79
CA LEU A 14 -3.17 4.69 13.85
C LEU A 14 -2.64 5.67 14.93
N PRO A 15 -2.40 5.27 16.19
CA PRO A 15 -1.88 6.20 17.20
C PRO A 15 -0.49 6.76 16.86
N TYR A 16 0.35 6.04 16.10
CA TYR A 16 1.66 6.55 15.69
C TYR A 16 1.59 7.69 14.68
N LEU A 17 0.58 7.71 13.81
CA LEU A 17 0.39 8.79 12.84
C LEU A 17 0.25 10.16 13.51
N SER A 18 -0.44 10.21 14.65
CA SER A 18 -0.65 11.45 15.40
C SER A 18 0.62 11.99 16.09
N ARG A 19 1.65 11.15 16.27
CA ARG A 19 2.88 11.48 17.02
C ARG A 19 4.10 11.67 16.12
N ALA A 20 4.04 11.23 14.86
CA ALA A 20 5.16 11.35 13.93
C ALA A 20 5.38 12.82 13.53
N GLN A 21 6.41 13.45 14.10
CA GLN A 21 6.81 14.82 13.78
C GLN A 21 7.64 14.89 12.49
N HIS A 22 8.40 13.83 12.20
CA HIS A 22 9.26 13.77 11.03
C HIS A 22 8.46 13.37 9.78
N PRO A 23 8.53 14.14 8.68
CA PRO A 23 7.74 13.86 7.48
C PRO A 23 8.06 12.49 6.87
N LEU A 24 9.31 12.05 6.99
CA LEU A 24 9.76 10.73 6.51
C LEU A 24 9.14 9.58 7.33
N SER A 25 9.05 9.75 8.65
CA SER A 25 8.36 8.79 9.53
C SER A 25 6.87 8.76 9.24
N LEU A 26 6.28 9.92 8.96
CA LEU A 26 4.86 10.05 8.66
C LEU A 26 4.53 9.37 7.31
N SER A 27 5.27 9.62 6.24
CA SER A 27 5.06 8.96 4.95
C SER A 27 5.23 7.44 5.03
N GLY A 28 6.21 6.96 5.80
CA GLY A 28 6.42 5.52 6.02
C GLY A 28 5.28 4.86 6.79
N LEU A 29 4.73 5.53 7.81
CA LEU A 29 3.57 5.03 8.55
C LEU A 29 2.30 5.01 7.70
N VAL A 30 2.05 6.05 6.90
CA VAL A 30 0.90 6.06 5.99
C VAL A 30 1.01 4.95 4.94
N PHE A 31 2.22 4.66 4.45
CA PHE A 31 2.45 3.54 3.54
C PHE A 31 2.01 2.20 4.16
N LEU A 32 2.44 1.91 5.39
CA LEU A 32 2.05 0.67 6.10
C LEU A 32 0.54 0.56 6.33
N VAL A 33 -0.11 1.66 6.70
CA VAL A 33 -1.58 1.70 6.88
C VAL A 33 -2.28 1.45 5.54
N SER A 34 -1.82 2.07 4.45
CA SER A 34 -2.41 1.86 3.12
C SER A 34 -2.27 0.43 2.60
N LEU A 35 -1.18 -0.27 2.94
CA LEU A 35 -0.97 -1.68 2.63
C LEU A 35 -1.95 -2.58 3.42
N CYS A 36 -2.18 -2.28 4.70
CA CYS A 36 -3.16 -3.00 5.52
C CYS A 36 -4.60 -2.78 5.01
N VAL A 37 -4.97 -1.55 4.68
CA VAL A 37 -6.33 -1.25 4.17
C VAL A 37 -6.57 -1.87 2.78
N SER A 38 -5.60 -1.75 1.87
CA SER A 38 -5.73 -2.32 0.52
C SER A 38 -5.82 -3.84 0.55
N SER A 39 -5.02 -4.51 1.38
CA SER A 39 -5.11 -5.97 1.55
C SER A 39 -6.46 -6.44 2.12
N MET A 40 -7.07 -5.67 3.04
CA MET A 40 -8.45 -5.94 3.48
C MET A 40 -9.44 -5.86 2.33
N LEU A 41 -9.42 -4.77 1.56
CA LEU A 41 -10.34 -4.58 0.44
C LEU A 41 -10.16 -5.64 -0.65
N GLY A 42 -8.95 -6.17 -0.81
CA GLY A 42 -8.64 -7.21 -1.79
C GLY A 42 -9.27 -8.54 -1.43
N ILE A 43 -9.34 -8.86 -0.14
CA ILE A 43 -9.96 -10.07 0.37
C ILE A 43 -11.49 -9.97 0.35
N PHE A 44 -12.05 -8.79 0.64
CA PHE A 44 -13.50 -8.61 0.80
C PHE A 44 -14.28 -8.25 -0.46
N ILE A 45 -13.70 -7.45 -1.36
CA ILE A 45 -14.41 -6.90 -2.51
C ILE A 45 -13.88 -7.53 -3.79
N SER A 46 -12.66 -7.16 -4.16
CA SER A 46 -12.00 -7.66 -5.36
C SER A 46 -10.52 -7.29 -5.31
N SER A 47 -9.68 -8.23 -5.70
CA SER A 47 -8.23 -8.03 -5.82
C SER A 47 -7.87 -6.90 -6.80
N TYR A 48 -8.66 -6.70 -7.85
CA TYR A 48 -8.44 -5.63 -8.82
C TYR A 48 -8.62 -4.24 -8.19
N TYR A 49 -9.69 -4.05 -7.43
CA TYR A 49 -9.98 -2.78 -6.77
C TYR A 49 -8.91 -2.44 -5.71
N ALA A 50 -8.48 -3.43 -4.94
CA ALA A 50 -7.40 -3.28 -3.98
C ALA A 50 -6.07 -2.89 -4.61
N TYR A 51 -5.74 -3.47 -5.77
CA TYR A 51 -4.53 -3.14 -6.51
C TYR A 51 -4.53 -1.69 -6.99
N VAL A 52 -5.65 -1.23 -7.57
CA VAL A 52 -5.79 0.17 -8.02
C VAL A 52 -5.68 1.13 -6.84
N LEU A 53 -6.36 0.84 -5.72
CA LEU A 53 -6.27 1.67 -4.52
C LEU A 53 -4.84 1.72 -3.97
N PHE A 54 -4.14 0.60 -3.92
CA PHE A 54 -2.75 0.56 -3.46
C PHE A 54 -1.84 1.46 -4.31
N LEU A 55 -1.97 1.41 -5.64
CA LEU A 55 -1.17 2.25 -6.54
C LEU A 55 -1.46 3.74 -6.38
N VAL A 56 -2.72 4.13 -6.16
CA VAL A 56 -3.08 5.54 -5.92
C VAL A 56 -2.46 6.04 -4.61
N TYR A 57 -2.50 5.24 -3.54
CA TYR A 57 -1.86 5.60 -2.27
C TYR A 57 -0.34 5.67 -2.40
N ALA A 58 0.30 4.69 -3.05
CA ALA A 58 1.74 4.70 -3.28
C ALA A 58 2.18 5.93 -4.10
N GLY A 59 1.44 6.29 -5.14
CA GLY A 59 1.70 7.48 -5.96
C GLY A 59 1.55 8.79 -5.17
N ALA A 60 0.49 8.92 -4.39
CA ALA A 60 0.28 10.11 -3.54
C ALA A 60 1.40 10.27 -2.49
N LEU A 61 1.89 9.17 -1.92
CA LEU A 61 2.96 9.18 -0.92
C LEU A 61 4.31 9.61 -1.51
N LEU A 62 4.60 9.26 -2.77
CA LEU A 62 5.82 9.70 -3.44
C LEU A 62 5.86 11.22 -3.61
N ILE A 63 4.74 11.83 -3.98
CA ILE A 63 4.64 13.30 -4.14
C ILE A 63 4.87 14.00 -2.80
N VAL A 64 4.22 13.52 -1.73
CA VAL A 64 4.38 14.07 -0.37
C VAL A 64 5.82 13.89 0.12
N PHE A 65 6.45 12.75 -0.15
CA PHE A 65 7.84 12.48 0.19
C PHE A 65 8.81 13.45 -0.50
N THR A 66 8.69 13.61 -1.83
CA THR A 66 9.53 14.54 -2.59
C THR A 66 9.33 15.99 -2.16
N PHE A 67 8.08 16.39 -1.87
CA PHE A 67 7.80 17.74 -1.38
C PHE A 67 8.44 17.99 -0.01
N SER A 68 8.29 17.05 0.93
CA SER A 68 8.84 17.23 2.28
C SER A 68 10.37 17.23 2.32
N THR A 69 11.04 16.44 1.47
CA THR A 69 12.51 16.41 1.36
C THR A 69 13.07 17.65 0.66
N ALA A 70 12.30 18.27 -0.24
CA ALA A 70 12.68 19.51 -0.89
C ALA A 70 12.57 20.76 0.01
N LEU A 71 11.63 20.78 0.96
CA LEU A 71 11.38 21.94 1.84
C LEU A 71 12.02 21.84 3.24
N ALA A 72 12.30 20.64 3.76
CA ALA A 72 12.78 20.49 5.13
C ALA A 72 14.32 20.50 5.24
N SER A 73 14.87 21.38 6.10
CA SER A 73 16.26 21.29 6.56
C SER A 73 16.40 20.05 7.45
N ASN A 74 16.88 18.92 6.93
CA ASN A 74 17.03 17.61 7.59
C ASN A 74 17.17 17.70 9.14
N PRO A 75 16.06 17.73 9.89
CA PRO A 75 16.14 17.85 11.34
C PRO A 75 16.68 16.54 11.88
N LYS A 76 17.48 16.58 12.95
CA LYS A 76 17.91 15.33 13.59
C LYS A 76 16.67 14.57 14.09
N PHE A 77 16.72 13.25 13.98
CA PHE A 77 15.61 12.39 14.37
C PHE A 77 15.55 12.28 15.90
N GLU A 78 14.74 13.11 16.53
CA GLU A 78 14.48 13.01 17.98
C GLU A 78 13.37 11.99 18.21
N MET A 79 13.73 10.82 18.75
CA MET A 79 12.76 9.80 19.17
C MET A 79 12.29 10.10 20.59
N GLU A 80 10.99 10.30 20.79
CA GLU A 80 10.41 10.36 22.14
C GLU A 80 10.44 8.97 22.80
N SER A 81 11.29 8.80 23.81
CA SER A 81 11.59 7.52 24.47
C SER A 81 10.42 6.85 25.22
N GLY A 82 9.35 7.57 25.55
CA GLY A 82 8.37 7.11 26.55
C GLY A 82 7.41 5.99 26.15
N TRP A 83 7.15 5.81 24.84
CA TRP A 83 6.09 4.89 24.36
C TRP A 83 6.58 3.81 23.39
N TRP A 84 7.90 3.72 23.18
CA TRP A 84 8.52 2.74 22.28
C TRP A 84 8.35 1.27 22.71
N GLY A 85 8.00 1.02 23.98
CA GLY A 85 7.81 -0.35 24.48
C GLY A 85 6.48 -1.00 24.09
N ILE A 86 5.43 -0.22 23.85
CA ILE A 86 4.09 -0.75 23.51
C ILE A 86 4.01 -1.15 22.02
N ILE A 87 4.85 -0.54 21.20
CA ILE A 87 4.94 -0.74 19.74
C ILE A 87 5.26 -2.19 19.35
N PRO A 88 6.38 -2.77 19.82
CA PRO A 88 6.70 -4.15 19.47
C PRO A 88 5.66 -5.11 20.05
N ALA A 89 5.07 -4.82 21.21
CA ALA A 89 4.09 -5.70 21.83
C ALA A 89 2.83 -5.88 20.96
N VAL A 90 2.27 -4.78 20.43
CA VAL A 90 1.08 -4.85 19.56
C VAL A 90 1.40 -5.52 18.23
N LEU A 91 2.57 -5.24 17.64
CA LEU A 91 3.00 -5.89 16.39
C LEU A 91 3.25 -7.39 16.56
N VAL A 92 3.88 -7.82 17.66
CA VAL A 92 4.13 -9.23 17.94
C VAL A 92 2.81 -9.99 18.09
N VAL A 93 1.82 -9.42 18.79
CA VAL A 93 0.50 -10.05 18.92
C VAL A 93 -0.19 -10.16 17.56
N GLY A 94 -0.16 -9.10 16.74
CA GLY A 94 -0.73 -9.14 15.38
C GLY A 94 -0.07 -10.19 14.47
N LEU A 95 1.25 -10.33 14.55
CA LEU A 95 1.99 -11.35 13.80
C LEU A 95 1.68 -12.77 14.29
N CYS A 96 1.61 -12.99 15.61
CA CYS A 96 1.24 -14.29 16.16
C CYS A 96 -0.13 -14.75 15.67
N LEU A 97 -1.12 -13.85 15.62
CA LEU A 97 -2.45 -14.15 15.09
C LEU A 97 -2.42 -14.46 13.58
N PHE A 98 -1.60 -13.75 12.80
CA PHE A 98 -1.43 -14.02 11.38
C PHE A 98 -0.78 -15.38 11.11
N PHE A 99 0.26 -15.75 11.86
CA PHE A 99 0.89 -17.08 11.72
C PHE A 99 -0.08 -18.21 12.09
N TRP A 100 -0.91 -18.01 13.11
CA TRP A 100 -1.96 -18.96 13.46
C TRP A 100 -2.95 -19.18 12.31
N ASP A 101 -3.39 -18.10 11.67
CA ASP A 101 -4.27 -18.15 10.50
C ASP A 101 -3.62 -18.87 9.32
N CYS A 102 -2.37 -18.56 8.98
CA CYS A 102 -1.65 -19.22 7.88
C CYS A 102 -1.54 -20.74 8.10
N LEU A 103 -1.25 -21.18 9.33
CA LEU A 103 -1.20 -22.60 9.67
C LEU A 103 -2.58 -23.27 9.55
N PHE A 104 -3.65 -22.58 9.94
CA PHE A 104 -5.02 -23.10 9.82
C PHE A 104 -5.50 -23.16 8.36
N PHE A 105 -5.27 -22.11 7.58
CA PHE A 105 -5.63 -22.05 6.16
C PHE A 105 -4.88 -23.10 5.33
N PHE A 106 -3.59 -23.29 5.58
CA PHE A 106 -2.79 -24.32 4.92
C PHE A 106 -3.32 -25.73 5.20
N LYS A 107 -3.83 -25.97 6.41
CA LYS A 107 -4.48 -27.23 6.81
C LYS A 107 -5.87 -27.43 6.17
N TRP A 108 -6.55 -26.35 5.78
CA TRP A 108 -7.85 -26.39 5.11
C TRP A 108 -7.69 -26.70 3.61
N HIS A 109 -6.67 -26.11 2.96
CA HIS A 109 -6.42 -26.30 1.53
C HIS A 109 -5.88 -27.69 1.16
N SER A 110 -5.38 -28.47 2.14
CA SER A 110 -5.03 -29.88 1.92
C SER A 110 -6.25 -30.81 1.74
N ASN A 111 -7.47 -30.29 1.89
CA ASN A 111 -8.73 -31.02 1.62
C ASN A 111 -9.52 -30.44 0.43
N LEU A 112 -8.86 -29.72 -0.47
CA LEU A 112 -9.52 -29.12 -1.63
C LEU A 112 -9.96 -30.20 -2.64
N SER A 113 -11.19 -30.67 -2.50
CA SER A 113 -11.94 -31.19 -3.64
C SER A 113 -12.42 -29.99 -4.44
N VAL A 114 -12.00 -29.94 -5.71
CA VAL A 114 -12.36 -28.88 -6.65
C VAL A 114 -13.81 -29.12 -7.07
N ASP A 115 -14.74 -28.44 -6.42
CA ASP A 115 -16.11 -28.31 -6.93
C ASP A 115 -16.18 -27.06 -7.82
N VAL A 116 -16.30 -27.30 -9.13
CA VAL A 116 -16.41 -26.27 -10.18
C VAL A 116 -17.87 -25.80 -10.26
N SER A 117 -18.38 -25.22 -9.18
CA SER A 117 -19.77 -24.74 -9.13
C SER A 117 -19.92 -23.46 -8.29
N GLY A 118 -18.90 -22.60 -8.28
CA GLY A 118 -18.96 -21.25 -7.69
C GLY A 118 -19.20 -20.18 -8.76
N ASP A 119 -20.14 -19.27 -8.47
CA ASP A 119 -20.68 -18.27 -9.40
C ASP A 119 -19.64 -17.50 -10.24
N PRO A 120 -19.91 -17.30 -11.54
CA PRO A 120 -18.95 -16.76 -12.53
C PRO A 120 -18.66 -15.25 -12.38
N LEU A 121 -19.28 -14.57 -11.43
CA LEU A 121 -19.32 -13.11 -11.36
C LEU A 121 -18.14 -12.49 -10.58
N HIS A 122 -17.44 -13.28 -9.78
CA HIS A 122 -16.46 -12.78 -8.81
C HIS A 122 -14.99 -13.07 -9.18
N ASP A 123 -14.74 -13.53 -10.40
CA ASP A 123 -13.38 -13.82 -10.84
C ASP A 123 -12.88 -12.73 -11.80
N GLY A 124 -12.06 -11.82 -11.29
CA GLY A 124 -11.41 -10.75 -12.07
C GLY A 124 -10.58 -11.29 -13.23
N VAL A 125 -10.18 -12.56 -13.17
CA VAL A 125 -9.46 -13.28 -14.22
C VAL A 125 -10.31 -13.44 -15.49
N ARG A 126 -11.63 -13.65 -15.38
CA ARG A 126 -12.52 -13.78 -16.56
C ARG A 126 -12.86 -12.43 -17.20
N ILE A 127 -12.85 -11.34 -16.42
CA ILE A 127 -13.05 -9.98 -16.95
C ILE A 127 -11.88 -9.61 -17.87
N ILE A 128 -10.64 -9.94 -17.46
CA ILE A 128 -9.42 -9.79 -18.26
C ILE A 128 -9.44 -10.67 -19.52
N GLY A 129 -9.95 -11.90 -19.41
CA GLY A 129 -10.05 -12.84 -20.54
C GLY A 129 -11.14 -12.51 -21.57
N SER A 130 -12.03 -11.56 -21.29
CA SER A 130 -13.06 -11.14 -22.24
C SER A 130 -12.48 -10.25 -23.34
N VAL A 131 -13.08 -10.27 -24.55
CA VAL A 131 -12.66 -9.41 -25.67
C VAL A 131 -12.67 -7.92 -25.29
N GLY A 132 -13.59 -7.50 -24.40
CA GLY A 132 -13.62 -6.15 -23.85
C GLY A 132 -12.51 -5.84 -22.86
N GLY A 133 -12.15 -6.81 -21.99
CA GLY A 133 -11.03 -6.69 -21.06
C GLY A 133 -9.68 -6.56 -21.75
N LEU A 134 -9.50 -7.24 -22.89
CA LEU A 134 -8.28 -7.18 -23.69
C LEU A 134 -8.05 -5.78 -24.28
N HIS A 135 -9.12 -5.12 -24.77
CA HIS A 135 -9.06 -3.71 -25.17
C HIS A 135 -8.77 -2.79 -23.97
N GLY A 136 -9.32 -3.08 -22.80
CA GLY A 136 -9.05 -2.37 -21.56
C GLY A 136 -7.58 -2.44 -21.12
N ILE A 137 -6.95 -3.61 -21.22
CA ILE A 137 -5.52 -3.79 -20.89
C ILE A 137 -4.63 -3.01 -21.86
N VAL A 138 -4.94 -3.07 -23.16
CA VAL A 138 -4.19 -2.30 -24.18
C VAL A 138 -4.33 -0.79 -23.91
N GLY A 139 -5.54 -0.31 -23.57
CA GLY A 139 -5.79 1.09 -23.22
C GLY A 139 -5.01 1.54 -21.98
N MET A 140 -5.04 0.75 -20.91
CA MET A 140 -4.29 1.03 -19.67
C MET A 140 -2.77 1.01 -19.91
N GLY A 141 -2.28 0.09 -20.75
CA GLY A 141 -0.87 0.03 -21.15
C GLY A 141 -0.43 1.28 -21.91
N PHE A 142 -1.27 1.79 -22.83
CA PHE A 142 -0.99 3.03 -23.54
C PHE A 142 -0.95 4.24 -22.59
N VAL A 143 -1.89 4.32 -21.64
CA VAL A 143 -1.90 5.37 -20.62
C VAL A 143 -0.61 5.34 -19.78
N MET A 144 -0.21 4.16 -19.29
CA MET A 144 1.06 3.99 -18.55
C MET A 144 2.29 4.41 -19.37
N PHE A 145 2.32 4.08 -20.66
CA PHE A 145 3.39 4.50 -21.56
C PHE A 145 3.47 6.02 -21.69
N VAL A 146 2.32 6.69 -21.91
CA VAL A 146 2.25 8.16 -21.98
C VAL A 146 2.70 8.80 -20.67
N VAL A 147 2.28 8.25 -19.52
CA VAL A 147 2.70 8.73 -18.20
C VAL A 147 4.22 8.64 -18.06
N MET A 148 4.85 7.52 -18.43
CA MET A 148 6.30 7.37 -18.34
C MET A 148 7.06 8.36 -19.25
N VAL A 149 6.58 8.60 -20.47
CA VAL A 149 7.15 9.62 -21.38
C VAL A 149 7.00 11.03 -20.80
N SER A 150 5.86 11.33 -20.18
CA SER A 150 5.64 12.63 -19.53
C SER A 150 6.54 12.85 -18.32
N CYS A 151 6.73 11.82 -17.48
CA CYS A 151 7.67 11.85 -16.37
C CYS A 151 9.12 12.02 -16.84
N ALA A 152 9.52 11.34 -17.91
CA ALA A 152 10.86 11.50 -18.49
C ALA A 152 11.11 12.94 -18.98
N LYS A 153 10.10 13.58 -19.59
CA LYS A 153 10.19 14.99 -19.99
C LYS A 153 10.20 15.95 -18.81
N LEU A 154 9.46 15.65 -17.74
CA LEU A 154 9.49 16.43 -16.50
C LEU A 154 10.86 16.37 -15.84
N CYS A 155 11.46 15.18 -15.75
CA CYS A 155 12.79 14.99 -15.16
C CYS A 155 13.92 15.59 -16.03
N ALA A 156 13.73 15.70 -17.34
CA ALA A 156 14.71 16.32 -18.25
C ALA A 156 14.84 17.84 -18.07
N ARG A 157 13.90 18.50 -17.36
CA ARG A 157 13.98 19.93 -17.06
C ARG A 157 14.56 20.15 -15.65
N GLN A 158 15.88 20.01 -15.56
CA GLN A 158 16.66 20.45 -14.40
C GLN A 158 17.46 21.69 -14.79
N ASP A 159 16.80 22.85 -14.84
CA ASP A 159 17.53 24.07 -14.54
C ASP A 159 17.83 24.01 -13.04
N GLY A 160 19.12 24.00 -12.69
CA GLY A 160 19.57 23.88 -11.30
C GLY A 160 18.90 24.91 -10.39
N PRO A 161 18.93 24.72 -9.06
CA PRO A 161 18.33 25.69 -8.15
C PRO A 161 18.87 27.08 -8.49
N LEU A 162 17.95 28.04 -8.69
CA LEU A 162 18.24 29.46 -8.74
C LEU A 162 18.92 29.84 -7.41
N ARG A 163 20.23 29.60 -7.30
CA ARG A 163 21.12 30.51 -6.60
C ARG A 163 21.23 31.74 -7.48
N GLY A 164 20.15 32.53 -7.47
CA GLY A 164 20.26 33.94 -7.78
C GLY A 164 21.26 34.49 -6.77
N ASN A 165 22.38 35.00 -7.28
CA ASN A 165 23.35 35.77 -6.53
C ASN A 165 22.66 36.72 -5.54
N LEU A 166 22.73 36.41 -4.24
CA LEU A 166 22.64 37.33 -3.11
C LEU A 166 23.49 36.76 -1.97
#